data_AF-A0A1H3LNA0-F1
#
_entry.id   AF-A0A1H3LNA0-F1
#
_cell.length_a   1.000
_cell.length_b   1.000
_cell.length_c   1.000
_cell.angle_alpha   90.00
_cell.angle_beta   90.00
_cell.angle_gamma   90.00
#
_symmetry.space_group_name_H-M   'P 1'
#
loop_
_entity.id
_entity.type
_entity.pdbx_description
1 polymer ?
#
loop_
_entity_poly.entity_id
_entity_poly.type
_entity_poly.pdbx_seq_one_letter_code
_entity_poly.pdbx_strand_id
1 'polypeptide(L)' 'MTGPAHAAGRDQESGLAHAVPREAADGPPPWVAVCGTPVAVVQGSWAGRRGLGSAAVCRECARRATA' A
#
# COMPACT_ATOMS: atom_id res chain seq x y z
N MET A 1 -18.38 7.20 7.72
CA MET A 1 -17.60 5.98 7.41
C MET A 1 -16.15 6.38 7.27
N THR A 2 -15.32 6.10 8.28
CA THR A 2 -13.86 6.19 8.13
C THR A 2 -13.41 4.92 7.42
N GLY A 3 -13.21 5.02 6.10
CA GLY A 3 -12.56 3.97 5.33
C GLY A 3 -11.12 3.75 5.82
N PRO A 4 -10.48 2.64 5.44
CA PRO A 4 -9.09 2.39 5.79
C PRO A 4 -8.21 3.53 5.26
N ALA A 5 -7.34 4.07 6.14
CA ALA A 5 -6.47 5.22 5.83
C ALA A 5 -5.47 4.94 4.68
N HIS A 6 -5.26 3.68 4.36
CA HIS A 6 -4.32 3.25 3.33
C HIS A 6 -4.95 2.23 2.38
N ALA A 7 -4.64 2.38 1.10
CA ALA A 7 -4.81 1.34 0.10
C ALA A 7 -3.53 0.49 0.00
N ALA A 8 -3.64 -0.68 -0.60
CA ALA A 8 -2.50 -1.56 -0.78
C ALA A 8 -2.01 -1.46 -2.24
N GLY A 9 -0.76 -1.07 -2.40
CA GLY A 9 -0.07 -1.01 -3.68
C GLY A 9 0.90 -2.18 -3.86
N ARG A 10 1.24 -2.49 -5.11
CA ARG A 10 2.34 -3.41 -5.46
C ARG A 10 3.35 -2.70 -6.36
N ASP A 11 4.63 -2.87 -6.06
CA ASP A 11 5.72 -2.47 -6.94
C ASP A 11 5.95 -3.54 -8.03
N GLN A 12 6.56 -3.14 -9.14
CA GLN A 12 6.78 -4.01 -10.30
C GLN A 12 8.05 -4.84 -10.22
N GLU A 13 9.04 -4.38 -9.46
CA GLU A 13 10.35 -5.04 -9.40
C GLU A 13 10.32 -6.29 -8.53
N SER A 14 9.72 -6.19 -7.34
CA SER A 14 9.73 -7.23 -6.31
C SER A 14 8.35 -7.83 -6.05
N GLY A 15 7.28 -7.17 -6.51
CA GLY A 15 5.91 -7.59 -6.25
C GLY A 15 5.50 -7.48 -4.78
N LEU A 16 6.28 -6.76 -3.96
CA LEU A 16 6.01 -6.53 -2.55
C LEU A 16 4.74 -5.69 -2.38
N ALA A 17 3.99 -5.98 -1.33
CA ALA A 17 2.86 -5.14 -0.96
C ALA A 17 3.33 -3.94 -0.14
N HIS A 18 2.89 -2.76 -0.55
CA HIS A 18 3.18 -1.47 0.07
C HIS A 18 1.89 -0.75 0.50
N ALA A 19 1.96 0.07 1.55
CA ALA A 19 0.84 0.90 1.98
C ALA A 19 0.89 2.24 1.24
N VAL A 20 -0.19 2.58 0.54
CA VAL A 20 -0.36 3.85 -0.18
C VAL A 20 -1.41 4.68 0.57
N PRO A 21 -1.16 5.98 0.85
CA PRO A 21 -2.18 6.86 1.43
C PRO A 21 -3.47 6.82 0.60
N ARG A 22 -4.63 6.71 1.25
CA ARG A 22 -5.88 6.50 0.53
C ARG A 22 -6.19 7.66 -0.43
N GLU A 23 -5.97 8.88 0.01
CA GLU A 23 -6.11 10.09 -0.82
C GLU A 23 -5.27 10.08 -2.10
N ALA A 24 -4.05 9.54 -2.05
CA ALA A 24 -3.18 9.41 -3.22
C ALA A 24 -3.65 8.25 -4.12
N ALA A 25 -4.06 7.14 -3.51
CA ALA A 25 -4.56 5.95 -4.20
C ALA A 25 -5.85 6.18 -4.99
N ASP A 26 -6.71 7.09 -4.54
CA ASP A 26 -7.94 7.45 -5.25
C ASP A 26 -7.67 8.38 -6.46
N GLY A 27 -6.45 8.93 -6.58
CA GLY A 27 -6.00 9.72 -7.72
C GLY A 27 -5.36 8.87 -8.84
N PRO A 28 -5.05 9.48 -10.00
CA PRO A 28 -4.34 8.79 -11.08
C PRO A 28 -2.86 8.51 -10.70
N PRO A 29 -2.22 7.50 -11.32
CA PRO A 29 -0.79 7.23 -11.12
C PRO A 29 0.10 8.40 -11.58
N PRO A 30 1.35 8.49 -11.10
CA PRO A 30 2.06 7.49 -10.28
C PRO A 30 1.65 7.50 -8.81
N TRP A 31 1.50 6.32 -8.22
CA TRP A 31 1.25 6.17 -6.79
C TRP A 31 2.56 5.90 -6.06
N VAL A 32 2.66 6.47 -4.86
CA VAL A 32 3.85 6.33 -4.02
C VAL A 32 3.42 5.82 -2.65
N ALA A 33 4.09 4.78 -2.19
CA ALA A 33 3.88 4.22 -0.87
C ALA A 33 4.39 5.14 0.24
N VAL A 34 3.93 4.92 1.47
CA VAL A 34 4.43 5.64 2.66
C VAL A 34 5.93 5.44 2.95
N CYS A 35 6.55 4.41 2.37
CA CYS A 35 8.00 4.20 2.42
C CYS A 35 8.76 4.92 1.29
N GLY A 36 8.05 5.59 0.38
CA GLY A 36 8.63 6.28 -0.79
C GLY A 36 8.75 5.41 -2.05
N THR A 37 8.47 4.11 -1.97
CA THR A 37 8.53 3.21 -3.13
C THR A 37 7.38 3.50 -4.11
N PRO A 38 7.66 3.71 -5.41
CA PRO A 38 6.62 3.79 -6.42
C PRO A 38 5.88 2.45 -6.55
N VAL A 39 4.56 2.50 -6.69
CA VAL A 39 3.74 1.31 -6.96
C VAL A 39 3.02 1.48 -8.29
N ALA A 40 2.90 0.39 -9.05
CA ALA A 40 2.29 0.44 -10.37
C ALA A 40 0.81 0.08 -10.37
N VAL A 41 0.35 -0.60 -9.32
CA VAL A 41 -1.06 -0.93 -9.12
C VAL A 41 -1.44 -0.67 -7.67
N VAL A 42 -2.64 -0.15 -7.46
CA VAL A 42 -3.26 -0.04 -6.15
C VAL A 42 -4.60 -0.75 -6.17
N GLN A 43 -4.79 -1.68 -5.23
CA GLN A 43 -6.01 -2.48 -5.15
C GLN A 43 -6.42 -2.69 -3.69
N GLY A 44 -7.72 -2.74 -3.46
CA GLY A 44 -8.30 -3.04 -2.14
C GLY A 44 -7.84 -2.10 -1.03
N SER A 45 -7.80 -2.66 0.18
CA SER A 45 -7.50 -1.92 1.41
C SER A 45 -6.25 -2.49 2.07
N TRP A 46 -5.43 -1.62 2.64
CA TRP A 46 -4.32 -2.05 3.46
C TRP A 46 -4.82 -2.55 4.82
N ALA A 47 -4.48 -3.78 5.18
CA ALA A 47 -4.85 -4.42 6.45
C ALA A 47 -3.59 -4.85 7.25
N GLY A 48 -2.59 -3.97 7.33
CA GLY A 48 -1.36 -4.23 8.08
C GLY A 48 -0.55 -5.41 7.53
N ARG A 49 -0.10 -6.31 8.42
CA ARG A 49 0.77 -7.46 8.05
C ARG A 49 0.16 -8.43 7.02
N ARG A 50 -1.13 -8.34 6.73
CA ARG A 50 -1.82 -9.16 5.71
C ARG A 50 -2.16 -8.38 4.44
N GLY A 51 -1.51 -7.24 4.15
CA GLY A 51 -1.78 -6.39 2.99
C GLY A 51 -2.08 -7.19 1.71
N LEU A 52 -3.33 -7.14 1.26
CA LEU A 52 -3.93 -7.86 0.12
C LEU A 52 -3.79 -9.40 0.08
N GLY A 53 -3.41 -10.05 1.17
CA GLY A 53 -3.09 -11.49 1.14
C GLY A 53 -1.78 -11.81 0.41
N SER A 54 -0.91 -10.82 0.21
CA SER A 54 0.46 -11.07 -0.27
C SER A 54 1.29 -11.70 0.83
N ALA A 55 2.01 -12.80 0.52
CA ALA A 55 2.96 -13.40 1.47
C ALA A 55 4.16 -12.48 1.77
N ALA A 56 4.41 -11.50 0.91
CA ALA A 56 5.54 -10.57 1.01
C ALA A 56 5.04 -9.12 1.15
N VAL A 57 5.17 -8.57 2.36
CA VAL A 57 4.80 -7.18 2.70
C VAL A 57 6.06 -6.38 3.00
N CYS A 58 6.08 -5.11 2.59
CA CYS A 58 7.14 -4.19 2.97
C CYS A 58 7.11 -3.94 4.49
N ARG A 59 8.21 -4.30 5.17
CA ARG A 59 8.33 -4.17 6.64
C ARG A 59 8.23 -2.72 7.12
N GLU A 60 8.62 -1.76 6.29
CA GLU A 60 8.50 -0.34 6.61
C GLU A 60 7.05 0.14 6.53
N CYS A 61 6.35 -0.17 5.45
CA CYS A 61 4.91 0.07 5.33
C CYS A 61 4.12 -0.60 6.46
N ALA A 62 4.48 -1.83 6.84
CA ALA A 62 3.84 -2.53 7.96
C ALA A 62 4.03 -1.84 9.32
N ARG A 63 5.13 -1.08 9.51
CA ARG A 63 5.39 -0.29 10.72
C ARG A 63 4.74 1.08 10.67
N ARG A 64 4.76 1.75 9.52
CA ARG A 64 4.26 3.13 9.35
C ARG A 64 2.73 3.19 9.20
N ALA A 65 2.13 2.20 8.54
CA ALA A 65 0.70 2.09 8.29
C ALA A 65 0.06 1.04 9.23
N THR A 66 0.36 1.15 10.53
CA THR A 66 -0.43 0.49 11.58
C THR A 66 -1.81 1.15 11.63
N ALA A 67 -2.85 0.31 11.61
CA ALA A 67 -4.25 0.74 11.64
C ALA A 67 -4.59 1.56 12.88
#